data_AF-A0A5C6WAP2-F1
#
_entry.id   AF-A0A5C6WAP2-F1
#
_cell.length_a   1.000
_cell.length_b   1.000
_cell.length_c   1.000
_cell.angle_alpha   90.00
_cell.angle_beta   90.00
_cell.angle_gamma   90.00
#
_symmetry.space_group_name_H-M   'P 1'
#
loop_
_entity.id
_entity.type
_entity.pdbx_description
1 polymer ?
#
loop_
_entity_poly.entity_id
_entity_poly.type
_entity_poly.pdbx_seq_one_letter_code
_entity_poly.pdbx_strand_id
1 'polypeptide(L)' 'MSEKNKNHNVESKDIAGRVYDVKDYKGEDTLSSGLATSHEQVSDAYMEGEIKPVVDHVDGEDIKIERKGFDK' A
#
# COMPACT_ATOMS: atom_id res chain seq x y z
N MET A 1 -12.58 -27.96 27.13
CA MET A 1 -11.85 -26.97 26.31
C MET A 1 -11.27 -27.65 25.08
N SER A 2 -11.98 -27.73 23.94
CA SER A 2 -11.39 -28.31 22.71
C SER A 2 -12.05 -27.91 21.38
N GLU A 3 -12.87 -26.86 21.31
CA GLU A 3 -13.55 -26.47 20.05
C GLU A 3 -13.03 -25.16 19.43
N LYS A 4 -12.20 -24.38 20.12
CA LYS A 4 -11.73 -23.07 19.62
C LYS A 4 -10.58 -23.12 18.60
N ASN A 5 -9.93 -24.26 18.36
CA ASN A 5 -8.66 -24.32 17.61
C ASN A 5 -8.76 -24.68 16.12
N LYS A 6 -9.92 -25.07 15.59
CA LYS A 6 -10.03 -25.44 14.16
C LYS A 6 -10.28 -24.25 13.23
N ASN A 7 -10.84 -23.14 13.71
CA ASN A 7 -11.25 -22.02 12.85
C ASN A 7 -10.09 -21.12 12.40
N HIS A 8 -9.02 -20.98 13.18
CA HIS A 8 -7.91 -20.10 12.81
C HIS A 8 -7.09 -20.56 11.60
N ASN A 9 -7.05 -21.87 11.33
CA ASN A 9 -6.25 -22.42 10.24
C ASN A 9 -6.86 -22.17 8.85
N VAL A 10 -8.18 -21.98 8.77
CA VAL A 10 -8.91 -21.78 7.51
C VAL A 10 -8.74 -20.33 7.05
N GLU A 11 -9.05 -19.36 7.92
CA GLU A 11 -8.85 -17.93 7.67
C GLU A 11 -7.41 -17.59 7.24
N SER A 12 -6.41 -18.20 7.88
CA SER A 12 -4.99 -17.96 7.55
C SER A 12 -4.60 -18.44 6.14
N LYS A 13 -5.25 -19.49 5.64
CA LYS A 13 -5.03 -20.00 4.28
C LYS A 13 -5.65 -19.10 3.22
N ASP A 14 -6.78 -18.48 3.53
CA ASP A 14 -7.48 -17.56 2.63
C ASP A 14 -6.75 -16.22 2.46
N ILE A 15 -5.91 -15.85 3.43
CA ILE A 15 -5.04 -14.66 3.38
C ILE A 15 -3.80 -14.92 2.50
N ALA A 16 -3.22 -16.10 2.59
CA ALA A 16 -1.97 -16.43 1.90
C ALA A 16 -2.17 -16.50 0.38
N GLY A 17 -1.57 -15.56 -0.36
CA GLY A 17 -1.64 -15.50 -1.82
C GLY A 17 -2.87 -14.77 -2.37
N ARG A 18 -3.69 -14.16 -1.52
CA ARG A 18 -4.72 -13.23 -1.97
C ARG A 18 -4.06 -12.04 -2.67
N VAL A 19 -4.60 -11.68 -3.83
CA VAL A 19 -4.26 -10.46 -4.56
C VAL A 19 -5.49 -9.56 -4.62
N TYR A 20 -5.28 -8.30 -4.99
CA TYR A 20 -6.36 -7.33 -5.13
C TYR A 20 -7.48 -7.82 -6.07
N ASP A 21 -8.73 -7.65 -5.64
CA ASP A 21 -9.96 -7.80 -6.42
C ASP A 21 -10.77 -6.49 -6.35
N VAL A 22 -11.53 -6.16 -7.40
CA VAL A 22 -12.35 -4.92 -7.45
C VAL A 22 -13.34 -4.81 -6.29
N LYS A 23 -13.79 -5.94 -5.72
CA LYS A 23 -14.67 -5.97 -4.55
C LYS A 23 -13.98 -5.43 -3.29
N ASP A 24 -12.65 -5.45 -3.22
CA ASP A 24 -11.88 -5.02 -2.06
C ASP A 24 -12.08 -3.54 -1.74
N TYR A 25 -12.42 -2.70 -2.73
CA TYR A 25 -12.82 -1.31 -2.52
C TYR A 25 -14.05 -1.13 -1.64
N LYS A 26 -14.90 -2.17 -1.56
CA LYS A 26 -16.11 -2.19 -0.71
C LYS A 26 -15.94 -3.08 0.52
N GLY A 27 -14.78 -3.71 0.68
CA GLY A 27 -14.51 -4.58 1.82
C GLY A 27 -14.25 -3.76 3.08
N GLU A 28 -14.82 -4.20 4.20
CA GLU A 28 -14.67 -3.53 5.50
C GLU A 28 -13.53 -4.14 6.34
N ASP A 29 -12.96 -5.28 5.92
CA ASP A 29 -11.83 -5.90 6.62
C ASP A 29 -10.49 -5.23 6.26
N THR A 30 -9.53 -5.39 7.16
CA THR A 30 -8.20 -4.76 7.06
C THR A 30 -7.42 -5.21 5.82
N LEU A 31 -7.57 -6.48 5.41
CA LEU A 31 -6.85 -6.99 4.24
C LEU A 31 -7.40 -6.39 2.96
N SER A 32 -8.74 -6.36 2.80
CA SER A 32 -9.41 -5.69 1.69
C SER A 32 -9.03 -4.20 1.62
N SER A 33 -9.10 -3.50 2.75
CA SER A 33 -8.75 -2.08 2.85
C SER A 33 -7.30 -1.81 2.45
N GLY A 34 -6.36 -2.64 2.91
CA GLY A 34 -4.94 -2.53 2.56
C GLY A 34 -4.67 -2.80 1.09
N LEU A 35 -5.29 -3.86 0.52
CA LEU A 35 -5.16 -4.19 -0.90
C LEU A 35 -5.70 -3.05 -1.78
N ALA A 36 -6.88 -2.53 -1.48
CA ALA A 36 -7.48 -1.40 -2.20
C ALA A 36 -6.62 -0.13 -2.11
N THR A 37 -6.13 0.20 -0.91
CA THR A 37 -5.26 1.36 -0.69
C THR A 37 -3.97 1.26 -1.52
N SER A 38 -3.34 0.08 -1.57
CA SER A 38 -2.13 -0.11 -2.37
C SER A 38 -2.40 -0.01 -3.88
N HIS A 39 -3.57 -0.47 -4.34
CA HIS A 39 -3.98 -0.36 -5.74
C HIS A 39 -4.20 1.10 -6.15
N GLU A 40 -4.83 1.89 -5.28
CA GLU A 40 -5.01 3.33 -5.46
C GLU A 40 -3.66 4.05 -5.51
N GLN A 41 -2.77 3.83 -4.54
CA GLN A 41 -1.44 4.46 -4.54
C GLN A 41 -0.63 4.18 -5.83
N VAL A 42 -0.69 2.96 -6.36
CA VAL A 42 -0.03 2.60 -7.63
C VAL A 42 -0.69 3.31 -8.81
N SER A 43 -2.02 3.39 -8.81
CA SER A 43 -2.78 4.06 -9.87
C SER A 43 -2.53 5.57 -9.87
N ASP A 44 -2.52 6.20 -8.70
CA ASP A 44 -2.20 7.61 -8.53
C ASP A 44 -0.79 7.92 -9.00
N ALA A 45 0.20 7.11 -8.59
CA ALA A 45 1.57 7.28 -9.06
C ALA A 45 1.71 7.11 -10.59
N TYR A 46 0.89 6.24 -11.20
CA TYR A 46 0.86 6.07 -12.66
C TYR A 46 0.18 7.24 -13.38
N MET A 47 -0.92 7.75 -12.84
CA MET A 47 -1.72 8.82 -13.46
C MET A 47 -1.16 10.23 -13.20
N GLU A 48 -0.83 10.54 -11.96
CA GLU A 48 -0.39 11.86 -11.51
C GLU A 48 1.14 11.99 -11.51
N GLY A 49 1.85 10.87 -11.54
CA GLY A 49 3.29 10.82 -11.39
C GLY A 49 3.73 10.77 -9.93
N GLU A 50 5.05 10.75 -9.71
CA GLU A 50 5.63 10.64 -8.37
C GLU A 50 5.81 12.01 -7.71
N ILE A 51 5.34 12.15 -6.46
CA ILE A 51 5.63 13.32 -5.62
C ILE A 51 7.11 13.26 -5.21
N LYS A 52 7.92 14.18 -5.74
CA LYS A 52 9.33 14.30 -5.36
C LYS A 52 9.46 15.18 -4.12
N PRO A 53 10.21 14.76 -3.10
CA PRO A 53 10.50 15.63 -1.97
C PRO A 53 11.37 16.80 -2.44
N VAL A 54 10.87 18.01 -2.22
CA VAL A 54 11.61 19.27 -2.39
C VAL A 54 11.77 19.92 -1.02
N VAL A 55 12.95 20.51 -0.78
CA VAL A 55 13.17 21.39 0.37
C VAL A 55 12.90 22.81 -0.11
N ASP A 56 11.95 23.46 0.53
CA ASP A 56 11.62 24.86 0.29
C ASP A 56 12.78 25.72 0.81
N HIS A 57 13.56 26.32 -0.09
CA HIS A 57 14.68 27.18 0.28
C HIS A 57 14.14 28.58 0.59
N VAL A 58 14.66 29.23 1.64
CA VAL A 58 14.22 30.57 2.06
C VAL A 58 14.36 31.64 0.96
N ASP A 59 15.21 31.38 -0.05
CA ASP A 59 15.40 32.23 -1.23
C ASP A 59 14.45 31.90 -2.41
N GLY A 60 13.49 30.98 -2.22
CA GLY A 60 12.42 30.67 -3.18
C GLY A 60 12.78 29.66 -4.28
N GLU A 61 13.92 28.98 -4.18
CA GLU A 61 14.30 27.90 -5.12
C GLU A 61 14.03 26.52 -4.51
N ASP A 62 13.25 25.68 -5.20
CA ASP A 62 13.01 24.29 -4.80
C ASP A 62 14.27 23.43 -4.94
N ILE A 63 14.85 23.01 -3.81
CA ILE A 63 15.99 22.09 -3.82
C ILE A 63 15.46 20.66 -3.85
N LYS A 64 15.61 19.98 -5.00
CA LYS A 64 15.28 18.56 -5.13
C LYS A 64 16.20 17.72 -4.25
N ILE A 65 15.63 16.86 -3.42
CA ILE A 65 16.42 15.88 -2.66
C ILE A 65 16.87 14.78 -3.61
N GLU A 66 18.19 14.66 -3.79
CA GLU A 66 18.79 13.60 -4.59
C GLU A 66 18.56 12.23 -3.92
N ARG A 67 18.09 11.23 -4.69
CA ARG A 67 17.96 9.84 -4.22
C ARG A 67 19.29 9.10 -4.23
N LYS A 68 20.29 9.63 -3.52
CA LYS A 68 21.59 8.93 -3.37
C LYS A 68 21.42 7.72 -2.46
N GLY A 69 21.53 6.52 -3.03
CA GLY A 69 21.48 5.24 -2.31
C GLY A 69 20.42 4.23 -2.78
N PHE A 70 19.55 4.61 -3.74
CA PHE A 70 18.56 3.70 -4.34
C PHE A 70 18.99 3.14 -5.70
N ASP A 71 20.02 3.71 -6.32
CA ASP A 71 20.65 3.17 -7.51
C ASP A 71 21.68 2.11 -7.10
N LYS A 72 21.45 0.85 -7.52
CA LYS A 72 22.42 -0.24 -7.42
C LYS A 72 23.39 -0.24 -8.59
#